data_AF-A0A8S4SJJ7-F1
#
_entry.id   AF-A0A8S4SJJ7-F1
#
_cell.length_a   1.000
_cell.length_b   1.000
_cell.length_c   1.000
_cell.angle_alpha   90.00
_cell.angle_beta   90.00
_cell.angle_gamma   90.00
#
_symmetry.space_group_name_H-M   'P 1'
#
loop_
_entity.id
_entity.type
_entity.pdbx_description
1 polymer ?
#
loop_
_entity_poly.entity_id
_entity_poly.type
_entity_poly.pdbx_seq_one_letter_code
_entity_poly.pdbx_strand_id
1 'polypeptide(L)'
;MSIDSSVLVSNANKLDKCINKNEKQDKKDKQLYNIIERKVKKEKHKHEKPRSRDGTLKECKRLFKEGASPEVLTKLEESLREQEKYHRYYVQCFLPVLGEVIERSKRISNETKKQVISEVTKSCFSRYSEQDSGYGSDFEDEINGISDSDSDFEDGINGISDSDNDVQLLNAIQNGNNRKFRKYLKDCTNISGITDEKGNNILHLIASLKKKQKLKFLDTLIKIANEKNLVQLVDSENQEGKTPFQVALINKIIKGKHDSHTIQDNDNTLKFLAKLLKYGAKLSLPTEDLEKLSKKQNEYYLKFLEKLAERKPEIKTKVEEVIAHTINTPDSNDNYQLHLAIKDKDEKSFKELLKKGADINLKDANGNNALHHIALLRGKQKVTCLKLISALVKERKISEDKLDEAIKATNRQGNTPLELALKKKAEKKSIEYLSQETIFDLATNYDNTTKFCAALLQNGANPDSLWLEDPELHTKKYYLTLRDLKDCSSTPQKAQEKAKELKEKLEEKYHCGTASKKCQSGIKKLGSGVKKGASVVWKCIDPGRRASVLLAITVATTIITMVTLSCFQGQIAIGAALPIIAITGVLTTQQSKKYKDRQINRSIQKAQLLK
;
A
#
# COMPACT_ATOMS: atom_id res chain seq x y z
N MET A 1 -3.23 -34.84 79.61
CA MET A 1 -2.35 -34.83 78.43
C MET A 1 -1.11 -34.03 78.79
N SER A 2 0.04 -34.67 78.96
CA SER A 2 1.31 -33.99 79.22
C SER A 2 1.66 -33.20 77.96
N ILE A 3 1.63 -31.87 78.02
CA ILE A 3 2.09 -31.03 76.90
C ILE A 3 3.61 -31.08 76.93
N ASP A 4 4.18 -31.73 75.92
CA ASP A 4 5.62 -31.90 75.78
C ASP A 4 6.30 -30.52 75.62
N SER A 5 6.92 -30.03 76.70
CA SER A 5 7.59 -28.73 76.77
C SER A 5 8.64 -28.55 75.66
N SER A 6 9.21 -29.65 75.16
CA SER A 6 10.17 -29.63 74.05
C SER A 6 9.56 -29.16 72.72
N VAL A 7 8.28 -29.44 72.47
CA VAL A 7 7.56 -29.05 71.25
C VAL A 7 7.21 -27.55 71.26
N LEU A 8 6.85 -27.00 72.43
CA LEU A 8 6.59 -25.58 72.60
C LEU A 8 7.86 -24.74 72.41
N VAL A 9 9.00 -25.17 72.96
CA VAL A 9 10.30 -24.50 72.77
C VAL A 9 10.76 -24.60 71.31
N SER A 10 10.55 -25.73 70.64
CA SER A 10 10.85 -25.89 69.21
C SER A 10 10.03 -24.94 68.33
N ASN A 11 8.74 -24.78 68.63
CA ASN A 11 7.85 -23.90 67.88
C ASN A 11 8.13 -22.41 68.17
N ALA A 12 8.47 -22.04 69.40
CA ALA A 12 8.91 -20.69 69.75
C ALA A 12 10.22 -20.31 69.02
N ASN A 13 11.21 -21.21 68.98
CA ASN A 13 12.46 -20.98 68.24
C ASN A 13 12.25 -20.90 66.72
N LYS A 14 11.29 -21.66 66.16
CA LYS A 14 10.89 -21.54 64.74
C LYS A 14 10.19 -20.21 64.46
N LEU A 15 9.32 -19.77 65.36
CA LEU A 15 8.62 -18.48 65.25
C LEU A 15 9.61 -17.32 65.30
N ASP A 16 10.54 -17.34 66.27
CA ASP A 16 11.56 -16.30 66.44
C ASP A 16 12.54 -16.26 65.25
N LYS A 17 12.87 -17.43 64.67
CA LYS A 17 13.65 -17.52 63.42
C LYS A 17 12.89 -16.98 62.20
N CYS A 18 11.56 -17.14 62.16
CA CYS A 18 10.71 -16.57 61.11
C CYS A 18 10.56 -15.05 61.25
N ILE A 19 10.37 -14.54 62.48
CA ILE A 19 10.30 -13.10 62.79
C ILE A 19 11.62 -12.42 62.38
N ASN A 20 12.76 -12.96 62.82
CA ASN A 20 14.09 -12.47 62.44
C ASN A 20 14.37 -12.53 60.92
N LYS A 21 13.77 -13.49 60.20
CA LYS A 21 13.90 -13.60 58.73
C LYS A 21 13.06 -12.52 58.02
N ASN A 22 11.86 -12.22 58.53
CA ASN A 22 10.99 -11.18 57.99
C ASN A 22 11.57 -9.77 58.25
N GLU A 23 12.13 -9.50 59.42
CA GLU A 23 12.80 -8.20 59.69
C GLU A 23 14.03 -7.97 58.79
N LYS A 24 14.81 -9.04 58.52
CA LYS A 24 15.95 -8.97 57.59
C LYS A 24 15.52 -8.78 56.14
N GLN A 25 14.35 -9.29 55.77
CA GLN A 25 13.75 -9.12 54.44
C GLN A 25 13.26 -7.67 54.26
N ASP A 26 12.48 -7.15 55.21
CA ASP A 26 11.98 -5.77 55.21
C ASP A 26 13.11 -4.74 55.13
N LYS A 27 14.24 -5.01 55.80
CA LYS A 27 15.44 -4.17 55.71
C LYS A 27 16.02 -4.12 54.30
N LYS A 28 16.07 -5.25 53.58
CA LYS A 28 16.57 -5.33 52.20
C LYS A 28 15.61 -4.69 51.21
N ASP A 29 14.32 -4.86 51.43
CA ASP A 29 13.27 -4.29 50.59
C ASP A 29 13.28 -2.76 50.70
N LYS A 30 13.44 -2.23 51.92
CA LYS A 30 13.64 -0.79 52.17
C LYS A 30 14.94 -0.28 51.56
N GLN A 31 16.02 -1.05 51.59
CA GLN A 31 17.28 -0.69 50.91
C GLN A 31 17.12 -0.64 49.40
N LEU A 32 16.43 -1.62 48.81
CA LEU A 32 16.15 -1.69 47.38
C LEU A 32 15.27 -0.52 46.93
N TYR A 33 14.24 -0.21 47.70
CA TYR A 33 13.36 0.94 47.44
C TYR A 33 14.17 2.24 47.39
N ASN A 34 14.92 2.53 48.46
CA ASN A 34 15.64 3.79 48.62
C ASN A 34 16.73 3.98 47.56
N ILE A 35 17.43 2.91 47.16
CA ILE A 35 18.52 3.05 46.19
C ILE A 35 18.00 3.33 44.78
N ILE A 36 16.88 2.70 44.41
CA ILE A 36 16.23 2.93 43.13
C ILE A 36 15.60 4.32 43.12
N GLU A 37 14.88 4.70 44.18
CA GLU A 37 14.25 6.02 44.29
C GLU A 37 15.28 7.15 44.18
N ARG A 38 16.40 7.07 44.91
CA ARG A 38 17.50 8.05 44.82
C ARG A 38 18.09 8.12 43.42
N LYS A 39 18.21 6.97 42.74
CA LYS A 39 18.69 6.95 41.36
C LYS A 39 17.70 7.62 40.44
N VAL A 40 16.41 7.36 40.56
CA VAL A 40 15.35 7.90 39.70
C VAL A 40 15.17 9.41 39.91
N LYS A 41 15.14 9.88 41.16
CA LYS A 41 14.88 11.29 41.53
C LYS A 41 16.08 12.24 41.38
N LYS A 42 17.20 11.78 40.81
CA LYS A 42 18.39 12.64 40.64
C LYS A 42 18.13 13.74 39.60
N GLU A 43 18.37 15.00 39.93
CA GLU A 43 17.98 16.16 39.12
C GLU A 43 18.66 16.23 37.72
N LYS A 44 19.87 15.68 37.58
CA LYS A 44 20.73 15.82 36.38
C LYS A 44 20.57 14.69 35.35
N HIS A 45 19.42 14.03 35.26
CA HIS A 45 19.23 13.03 34.20
C HIS A 45 18.88 13.71 32.87
N LYS A 46 19.70 13.53 31.84
CA LYS A 46 19.35 13.88 30.45
C LYS A 46 18.36 12.87 29.81
N HIS A 47 17.52 12.22 30.62
CA HIS A 47 16.71 11.05 30.24
C HIS A 47 17.50 9.84 29.69
N GLU A 48 18.82 9.81 29.88
CA GLU A 48 19.70 8.72 29.45
C GLU A 48 19.47 7.44 30.28
N LYS A 49 19.42 6.29 29.61
CA LYS A 49 19.33 4.97 30.25
C LYS A 49 20.54 4.71 31.17
N PRO A 50 20.35 4.06 32.34
CA PRO A 50 21.48 3.67 33.19
C PRO A 50 22.46 2.77 32.41
N ARG A 51 23.77 3.00 32.55
CA ARG A 51 24.79 2.13 31.93
C ARG A 51 24.78 0.76 32.59
N SER A 52 25.13 -0.30 31.87
CA SER A 52 25.17 -1.67 32.44
C SER A 52 26.11 -1.84 33.64
N ARG A 53 27.10 -0.96 33.80
CA ARG A 53 28.05 -0.91 34.94
C ARG A 53 27.61 0.02 36.08
N ASP A 54 26.41 0.59 36.02
CA ASP A 54 25.89 1.52 37.02
C ASP A 54 25.89 0.89 38.43
N GLY A 55 26.40 1.65 39.40
CA GLY A 55 26.50 1.21 40.79
C GLY A 55 25.14 0.85 41.38
N THR A 56 24.08 1.57 41.00
CA THR A 56 22.70 1.27 41.45
C THR A 56 22.24 -0.09 40.93
N LEU A 57 22.51 -0.42 39.67
CA LEU A 57 22.10 -1.72 39.09
C LEU A 57 22.89 -2.89 39.69
N LYS A 58 24.19 -2.69 39.95
CA LYS A 58 25.01 -3.68 40.68
C LYS A 58 24.44 -3.98 42.06
N GLU A 59 23.99 -2.94 42.76
CA GLU A 59 23.47 -3.06 44.10
C GLU A 59 22.05 -3.65 44.12
N CYS A 60 21.19 -3.30 43.16
CA CYS A 60 19.90 -3.98 42.98
C CYS A 60 20.10 -5.49 42.75
N LYS A 61 21.07 -5.85 41.90
CA LYS A 61 21.43 -7.25 41.65
C LYS A 61 21.92 -7.97 42.91
N ARG A 62 22.68 -7.29 43.78
CA ARG A 62 23.12 -7.81 45.09
C ARG A 62 21.92 -8.05 46.01
N LEU A 63 21.03 -7.08 46.12
CA LEU A 63 19.84 -7.15 46.97
C LEU A 63 18.86 -8.25 46.52
N PHE A 64 18.60 -8.39 45.22
CA PHE A 64 17.80 -9.50 44.69
C PHE A 64 18.45 -10.87 44.94
N LYS A 65 19.79 -10.96 44.83
CA LYS A 65 20.52 -12.18 45.21
C LYS A 65 20.35 -12.50 46.70
N GLU A 66 20.30 -11.48 47.54
CA GLU A 66 20.12 -11.61 48.99
C GLU A 66 18.66 -11.84 49.41
N GLY A 67 17.73 -11.88 48.46
CA GLY A 67 16.33 -12.24 48.69
C GLY A 67 15.35 -11.08 48.66
N ALA A 68 15.74 -9.85 48.31
CA ALA A 68 14.82 -8.70 48.23
C ALA A 68 13.59 -8.98 47.35
N SER A 69 12.42 -8.53 47.80
CA SER A 69 11.13 -8.78 47.15
C SER A 69 11.00 -7.99 45.84
N PRO A 70 10.65 -8.63 44.71
CA PRO A 70 10.34 -7.95 43.45
C PRO A 70 9.18 -6.96 43.53
N GLU A 71 8.25 -7.11 44.48
CA GLU A 71 7.10 -6.23 44.68
C GLU A 71 7.50 -4.78 45.00
N VAL A 72 8.72 -4.57 45.48
CA VAL A 72 9.29 -3.23 45.73
C VAL A 72 9.28 -2.39 44.44
N LEU A 73 9.43 -3.01 43.27
CA LEU A 73 9.45 -2.30 41.99
C LEU A 73 8.09 -1.66 41.68
N THR A 74 7.01 -2.38 41.94
CA THR A 74 5.63 -1.96 41.71
C THR A 74 5.20 -0.91 42.73
N LYS A 75 5.55 -1.10 44.01
CA LYS A 75 5.32 -0.09 45.07
C LYS A 75 6.01 1.23 44.75
N LEU A 76 7.24 1.18 44.22
CA LEU A 76 7.96 2.38 43.84
C LEU A 76 7.36 3.04 42.60
N GLU A 77 6.89 2.27 41.62
CA GLU A 77 6.15 2.81 40.47
C GLU A 77 4.93 3.62 40.92
N GLU A 78 4.12 3.05 41.82
CA GLU A 78 2.92 3.66 42.39
C GLU A 78 3.24 4.99 43.07
N SER A 79 4.29 5.02 43.90
CA SER A 79 4.75 6.25 44.57
C SER A 79 5.23 7.33 43.59
N LEU A 80 5.67 6.96 42.39
CA LEU A 80 6.18 7.90 41.40
C LEU A 80 5.09 8.44 40.46
N ARG A 81 3.88 7.85 40.40
CA ARG A 81 2.83 8.18 39.41
C ARG A 81 2.46 9.67 39.37
N GLU A 82 2.47 10.35 40.51
CA GLU A 82 2.15 11.78 40.62
C GLU A 82 3.29 12.70 40.12
N GLN A 83 4.50 12.15 39.93
CA GLN A 83 5.68 12.88 39.51
C GLN A 83 6.09 12.45 38.10
N GLU A 84 5.38 12.96 37.10
CA GLU A 84 5.44 12.52 35.69
C GLU A 84 6.88 12.37 35.16
N LYS A 85 7.76 13.35 35.44
CA LYS A 85 9.18 13.33 35.04
C LYS A 85 9.90 12.07 35.55
N TYR A 86 9.73 11.73 36.82
CA TYR A 86 10.42 10.60 37.46
C TYR A 86 9.77 9.27 37.13
N HIS A 87 8.44 9.24 37.06
CA HIS A 87 7.68 8.08 36.59
C HIS A 87 8.12 7.67 35.18
N ARG A 88 8.18 8.63 34.25
CA ARG A 88 8.59 8.38 32.86
C ARG A 88 10.00 7.82 32.78
N TYR A 89 10.96 8.40 33.52
CA TYR A 89 12.32 7.88 33.59
C TYR A 89 12.37 6.45 34.17
N TYR A 90 11.62 6.20 35.24
CA TYR A 90 11.59 4.90 35.91
C TYR A 90 11.09 3.80 34.97
N VAL A 91 9.95 4.02 34.32
CA VAL A 91 9.29 3.03 33.45
C VAL A 91 10.00 2.87 32.10
N GLN A 92 10.40 3.96 31.45
CA GLN A 92 10.95 3.91 30.09
C GLN A 92 12.47 3.70 30.04
N CYS A 93 13.20 4.11 31.09
CA CYS A 93 14.66 4.08 31.08
C CYS A 93 15.26 3.11 32.11
N PHE A 94 14.77 3.09 33.36
CA PHE A 94 15.39 2.31 34.44
C PHE A 94 14.95 0.83 34.46
N LEU A 95 13.64 0.56 34.53
CA LEU A 95 13.09 -0.80 34.64
C LEU A 95 13.50 -1.75 33.51
N PRO A 96 13.51 -1.35 32.22
CA PRO A 96 13.95 -2.24 31.14
C PRO A 96 15.40 -2.70 31.28
N VAL A 97 16.29 -1.78 31.71
CA VAL A 97 17.72 -2.09 31.90
C VAL A 97 17.91 -2.98 33.13
N LEU A 98 17.14 -2.74 34.20
CA LEU A 98 17.16 -3.59 35.39
C LEU A 98 16.71 -5.03 35.05
N GLY A 99 15.60 -5.18 34.32
CA GLY A 99 15.10 -6.49 33.88
C GLY A 99 16.15 -7.29 33.11
N GLU A 100 16.80 -6.66 32.14
CA GLU A 100 17.85 -7.28 31.33
C GLU A 100 19.10 -7.68 32.15
N VAL A 101 19.49 -6.86 33.14
CA VAL A 101 20.62 -7.15 34.05
C VAL A 101 20.32 -8.33 34.97
N ILE A 102 19.09 -8.44 35.45
CA ILE A 102 18.66 -9.53 36.34
C ILE A 102 18.49 -10.84 35.56
N GLU A 103 17.90 -10.81 34.36
CA GLU A 103 17.74 -11.97 33.49
C GLU A 103 19.10 -12.63 33.16
N ARG A 104 20.09 -11.82 32.79
CA ARG A 104 21.47 -12.26 32.47
C ARG A 104 22.29 -12.70 33.69
N SER A 105 21.79 -12.53 34.91
CA SER A 105 22.53 -12.90 36.12
C SER A 105 22.60 -14.41 36.32
N LYS A 106 23.79 -15.01 36.27
CA LYS A 106 23.97 -16.44 36.62
C LYS A 106 23.82 -16.76 38.11
N ARG A 107 23.79 -15.74 38.98
CA ARG A 107 23.82 -15.87 40.46
C ARG A 107 22.47 -15.62 41.13
N ILE A 108 21.41 -15.34 40.37
CA ILE A 108 20.04 -15.13 40.88
C ILE A 108 19.20 -16.35 40.47
N SER A 109 18.33 -16.82 41.36
CA SER A 109 17.46 -17.98 41.10
C SER A 109 16.52 -17.70 39.92
N ASN A 110 16.17 -18.74 39.16
CA ASN A 110 15.24 -18.60 38.03
C ASN A 110 13.85 -18.13 38.47
N GLU A 111 13.44 -18.46 39.70
CA GLU A 111 12.17 -18.02 40.28
C GLU A 111 12.14 -16.50 40.50
N THR A 112 13.17 -15.95 41.16
CA THR A 112 13.28 -14.50 41.38
C THR A 112 13.41 -13.74 40.05
N LYS A 113 14.09 -14.30 39.04
CA LYS A 113 14.13 -13.70 37.70
C LYS A 113 12.75 -13.58 37.08
N LYS A 114 11.96 -14.66 37.08
CA LYS A 114 10.60 -14.66 36.53
C LYS A 114 9.72 -13.63 37.22
N GLN A 115 9.80 -13.54 38.56
CA GLN A 115 9.04 -12.58 39.34
C GLN A 115 9.45 -11.13 39.03
N VAL A 116 10.75 -10.82 38.96
CA VAL A 116 11.23 -9.48 38.59
C VAL A 116 10.79 -9.10 37.17
N ILE A 117 10.91 -10.01 36.20
CA ILE A 117 10.48 -9.73 34.82
C ILE A 117 8.96 -9.54 34.73
N SER A 118 8.18 -10.31 35.50
CA SER A 118 6.73 -10.12 35.61
C SER A 118 6.39 -8.71 36.12
N GLU A 119 6.99 -8.27 37.23
CA GLU A 119 6.73 -6.94 37.78
C GLU A 119 7.19 -5.81 36.83
N VAL A 120 8.38 -5.93 36.22
CA VAL A 120 8.85 -4.99 35.18
C VAL A 120 7.86 -4.90 34.02
N THR A 121 7.31 -6.03 33.57
CA THR A 121 6.37 -6.08 32.45
C THR A 121 5.04 -5.43 32.82
N LYS A 122 4.50 -5.70 34.02
CA LYS A 122 3.27 -5.04 34.52
C LYS A 122 3.43 -3.52 34.54
N SER A 123 4.55 -3.02 35.03
CA SER A 123 4.87 -1.59 35.10
C SER A 123 4.99 -0.93 33.72
N CYS A 124 5.56 -1.63 32.74
CA CYS A 124 5.77 -1.08 31.40
C CYS A 124 4.54 -1.13 30.47
N PHE A 125 3.53 -1.96 30.77
CA PHE A 125 2.33 -2.14 29.92
C PHE A 125 1.11 -1.30 30.33
N SER A 126 1.15 -0.58 31.47
CA SER A 126 0.07 0.33 31.84
C SER A 126 0.16 1.63 31.02
N ARG A 127 -0.80 1.81 30.09
CA ARG A 127 -1.00 2.94 29.14
C ARG A 127 -0.19 2.92 27.83
N TYR A 128 -0.64 2.10 26.88
CA TYR A 128 -0.59 2.43 25.44
C TYR A 128 -2.02 2.65 24.92
N SER A 129 -2.59 3.81 25.23
CA SER A 129 -3.72 4.37 24.50
C SER A 129 -3.54 5.89 24.48
N GLU A 130 -3.61 6.44 23.27
CA GLU A 130 -3.68 7.86 22.89
C GLU A 130 -2.37 8.61 22.56
N GLN A 131 -2.29 8.90 21.26
CA GLN A 131 -1.77 10.10 20.59
C GLN A 131 -0.29 10.51 20.74
N ASP A 132 0.39 10.29 19.62
CA ASP A 132 1.12 11.30 18.83
C ASP A 132 2.15 12.17 19.53
N SER A 133 3.43 11.93 19.21
CA SER A 133 4.26 12.89 18.47
C SER A 133 5.74 12.57 18.62
N GLY A 134 6.41 12.65 17.46
CA GLY A 134 7.83 12.93 17.24
C GLY A 134 8.83 12.55 18.34
N TYR A 135 9.54 11.46 18.11
CA TYR A 135 10.97 11.21 18.38
C TYR A 135 11.12 9.69 18.50
N GLY A 136 11.42 9.05 17.38
CA GLY A 136 11.49 7.59 17.35
C GLY A 136 12.38 7.08 16.24
N SER A 137 13.69 7.01 16.49
CA SER A 137 14.55 5.91 15.99
C SER A 137 16.01 6.00 16.50
N ASP A 138 16.25 6.17 17.81
CA ASP A 138 17.62 6.08 18.37
C ASP A 138 17.82 4.89 19.32
N PHE A 139 16.82 4.01 19.46
CA PHE A 139 16.80 3.04 20.57
C PHE A 139 17.49 1.69 20.35
N GLU A 140 18.15 1.45 19.21
CA GLU A 140 18.84 0.17 18.99
C GLU A 140 20.34 0.25 18.68
N ASP A 141 20.90 1.44 18.48
CA ASP A 141 22.25 1.59 17.94
C ASP A 141 23.36 1.80 18.98
N GLU A 142 23.05 1.98 20.26
CA GLU A 142 24.06 2.39 21.24
C GLU A 142 24.37 1.41 22.39
N ILE A 143 24.19 0.09 22.24
CA ILE A 143 24.73 -0.88 23.22
C ILE A 143 25.25 -2.13 22.51
N ASN A 144 26.42 -2.01 21.87
CA ASN A 144 27.23 -3.14 21.40
C ASN A 144 28.73 -2.85 21.55
N GLY A 145 29.10 -2.33 22.71
CA GLY A 145 30.46 -2.32 23.21
C GLY A 145 30.43 -2.89 24.63
N ILE A 146 31.16 -3.99 24.85
CA ILE A 146 31.52 -4.67 26.11
C ILE A 146 31.14 -6.16 26.03
N SER A 147 32.09 -6.96 25.53
CA SER A 147 32.41 -8.26 26.11
C SER A 147 33.75 -8.73 25.57
N ASP A 148 34.83 -8.28 26.18
CA ASP A 148 36.04 -9.08 26.38
C ASP A 148 36.47 -8.80 27.82
N SER A 149 36.24 -9.80 28.68
CA SER A 149 36.93 -9.94 29.97
C SER A 149 36.85 -11.42 30.33
N ASP A 150 37.89 -12.12 29.90
CA ASP A 150 38.64 -13.16 30.61
C ASP A 150 37.90 -13.92 31.72
N SER A 151 37.70 -15.20 31.45
CA SER A 151 37.93 -16.23 32.46
C SER A 151 38.51 -17.43 31.75
N ASP A 152 39.74 -17.76 32.13
CA ASP A 152 40.42 -18.99 31.82
C ASP A 152 39.70 -20.14 32.51
N PHE A 153 39.27 -21.10 31.71
CA PHE A 153 39.03 -22.46 32.15
C PHE A 153 39.49 -23.35 30.99
N GLU A 154 40.71 -23.88 31.16
CA GLU A 154 41.09 -25.13 30.52
C GLU A 154 40.26 -26.23 31.18
N ASP A 155 39.26 -26.73 30.45
CA ASP A 155 38.77 -28.07 30.71
C ASP A 155 39.30 -28.95 29.58
N GLY A 156 40.26 -29.79 29.96
CA GLY A 156 40.61 -30.97 29.20
C GLY A 156 39.42 -31.91 29.19
N ILE A 157 38.98 -32.32 28.00
CA ILE A 157 38.08 -33.46 27.84
C ILE A 157 38.67 -34.32 26.73
N ASN A 158 39.22 -35.47 27.16
CA ASN A 158 39.55 -36.60 26.32
C ASN A 158 38.26 -37.22 25.75
N GLY A 159 38.32 -37.63 24.49
CA GLY A 159 37.39 -38.58 23.87
C GLY A 159 36.00 -38.01 23.59
N ILE A 160 35.88 -37.16 22.57
CA ILE A 160 34.58 -36.75 22.02
C ILE A 160 34.44 -37.42 20.65
N SER A 161 33.35 -38.15 20.44
CA SER A 161 32.99 -38.71 19.13
C SER A 161 32.73 -37.58 18.13
N ASP A 162 33.00 -37.76 16.83
CA ASP A 162 32.79 -36.70 15.82
C ASP A 162 31.37 -36.11 15.87
N SER A 163 30.35 -36.95 16.16
CA SER A 163 28.95 -36.51 16.32
C SER A 163 28.69 -35.58 17.52
N ASP A 164 29.42 -35.76 18.63
CA ASP A 164 29.28 -34.88 19.79
C ASP A 164 29.93 -33.51 19.55
N ASN A 165 31.00 -33.46 18.75
CA ASN A 165 31.67 -32.21 18.39
C ASN A 165 30.81 -31.36 17.46
N ASP A 166 30.14 -31.98 16.48
CA ASP A 166 29.20 -31.34 15.57
C ASP A 166 28.05 -30.66 16.31
N VAL A 167 27.44 -31.38 17.26
CA VAL A 167 26.36 -30.85 18.12
C VAL A 167 26.86 -29.68 18.97
N GLN A 168 28.09 -29.77 19.52
CA GLN A 168 28.70 -28.68 20.28
C GLN A 168 28.99 -27.44 19.42
N LEU A 169 29.40 -27.64 18.17
CA LEU A 169 29.63 -26.58 17.19
C LEU A 169 28.33 -25.83 16.87
N LEU A 170 27.26 -26.55 16.51
CA LEU A 170 25.95 -25.97 16.20
C LEU A 170 25.37 -25.24 17.40
N ASN A 171 25.45 -25.83 18.60
CA ASN A 171 25.04 -25.20 19.86
C ASN A 171 25.83 -23.92 20.16
N ALA A 172 27.13 -23.86 19.83
CA ALA A 172 27.93 -22.66 20.01
C ALA A 172 27.45 -21.49 19.12
N ILE A 173 26.99 -21.78 17.90
CA ILE A 173 26.39 -20.80 17.00
C ILE A 173 25.06 -20.31 17.57
N GLN A 174 24.13 -21.23 17.90
CA GLN A 174 22.81 -20.89 18.42
C GLN A 174 22.88 -20.03 19.71
N ASN A 175 23.87 -20.30 20.55
CA ASN A 175 24.12 -19.53 21.78
C ASN A 175 24.94 -18.23 21.56
N GLY A 176 25.35 -17.92 20.32
CA GLY A 176 26.14 -16.74 19.99
C GLY A 176 27.56 -16.73 20.58
N ASN A 177 28.09 -17.90 20.97
CA ASN A 177 29.41 -18.02 21.60
C ASN A 177 30.52 -18.23 20.56
N ASN A 178 31.04 -17.12 20.02
CA ASN A 178 32.07 -17.16 18.98
C ASN A 178 33.40 -17.82 19.44
N ARG A 179 33.77 -17.73 20.73
CA ARG A 179 34.99 -18.36 21.26
C ARG A 179 34.88 -19.88 21.21
N LYS A 180 33.75 -20.43 21.68
CA LYS A 180 33.47 -21.87 21.59
C LYS A 180 33.36 -22.32 20.13
N PHE A 181 32.62 -21.56 19.31
CA PHE A 181 32.53 -21.81 17.87
C PHE A 181 33.92 -21.90 17.22
N ARG A 182 34.81 -20.95 17.50
CA ARG A 182 36.19 -20.95 16.98
C ARG A 182 36.99 -22.16 17.45
N LYS A 183 36.83 -22.59 18.70
CA LYS A 183 37.50 -23.77 19.26
C LYS A 183 37.06 -25.02 18.50
N TYR A 184 35.76 -25.32 18.53
CA TYR A 184 35.20 -26.52 17.89
C TYR A 184 35.42 -26.53 16.37
N LEU A 185 35.36 -25.37 15.71
CA LEU A 185 35.60 -25.28 14.27
C LEU A 185 37.02 -25.65 13.86
N LYS A 186 38.03 -25.38 14.70
CA LYS A 186 39.42 -25.79 14.42
C LYS A 186 39.60 -27.31 14.51
N ASP A 187 38.79 -27.95 15.33
CA ASP A 187 38.84 -29.39 15.57
C ASP A 187 38.04 -30.17 14.50
N CYS A 188 37.29 -29.48 13.63
CA CYS A 188 36.49 -30.09 12.56
C CYS A 188 37.28 -30.23 11.25
N THR A 189 37.38 -31.46 10.71
CA THR A 189 38.01 -31.74 9.40
C THR A 189 37.07 -31.54 8.22
N ASN A 190 35.77 -31.82 8.38
CA ASN A 190 34.75 -31.62 7.35
C ASN A 190 33.51 -30.88 7.89
N ILE A 191 33.33 -29.64 7.45
CA ILE A 191 32.23 -28.78 7.91
C ILE A 191 31.00 -28.81 6.99
N SER A 192 31.09 -29.35 5.78
CA SER A 192 30.00 -29.28 4.80
C SER A 192 28.85 -30.24 5.10
N GLY A 193 29.11 -31.33 5.84
CA GLY A 193 28.09 -32.30 6.26
C GLY A 193 27.37 -31.95 7.56
N ILE A 194 27.79 -30.90 8.27
CA ILE A 194 27.25 -30.56 9.60
C ILE A 194 25.96 -29.74 9.45
N THR A 195 24.82 -30.33 9.80
CA THR A 195 23.49 -29.69 9.75
C THR A 195 22.69 -29.91 11.03
N ASP A 196 21.79 -28.99 11.37
CA ASP A 196 20.79 -29.22 12.42
C ASP A 196 19.63 -30.13 11.93
N GLU A 197 18.67 -30.40 12.82
CA GLU A 197 17.48 -31.23 12.51
C GLU A 197 16.63 -30.71 11.35
N LYS A 198 16.74 -29.41 11.03
CA LYS A 198 16.02 -28.74 9.93
C LYS A 198 16.85 -28.69 8.64
N GLY A 199 18.01 -29.34 8.62
CA GLY A 199 18.96 -29.28 7.51
C GLY A 199 19.70 -27.94 7.40
N ASN A 200 19.66 -27.07 8.42
CA ASN A 200 20.42 -25.82 8.41
C ASN A 200 21.89 -26.14 8.64
N ASN A 201 22.71 -25.87 7.63
CA ASN A 201 24.16 -25.89 7.81
C ASN A 201 24.66 -24.71 8.67
N ILE A 202 25.96 -24.68 8.95
CA ILE A 202 26.63 -23.62 9.73
C ILE A 202 26.28 -22.20 9.23
N LEU A 203 26.23 -21.97 7.91
CA LEU A 203 25.94 -20.65 7.35
C LEU A 203 24.47 -20.24 7.53
N HIS A 204 23.51 -21.17 7.47
CA HIS A 204 22.10 -20.88 7.77
C HIS A 204 21.91 -20.42 9.23
N LEU A 205 22.61 -21.08 10.15
CA LEU A 205 22.58 -20.71 11.56
C LEU A 205 23.22 -19.33 11.79
N ILE A 206 24.38 -19.07 11.16
CA ILE A 206 25.02 -17.74 11.20
C ILE A 206 24.10 -16.68 10.59
N ALA A 207 23.43 -16.97 9.47
CA ALA A 207 22.46 -16.10 8.81
C ALA A 207 21.26 -15.74 9.71
N SER A 208 20.92 -16.60 10.66
CA SER A 208 19.85 -16.38 11.64
C SER A 208 20.28 -15.59 12.88
N LEU A 209 21.58 -15.38 13.09
CA LEU A 209 22.11 -14.59 14.22
C LEU A 209 21.71 -13.11 14.13
N LYS A 210 21.52 -12.51 15.31
CA LYS A 210 21.15 -11.09 15.45
C LYS A 210 22.39 -10.17 15.31
N LYS A 211 22.21 -8.98 14.71
CA LYS A 211 23.14 -7.83 14.73
C LYS A 211 24.57 -8.16 14.22
N LYS A 212 25.61 -7.63 14.89
CA LYS A 212 27.04 -7.75 14.55
C LYS A 212 27.59 -9.18 14.67
N GLN A 213 26.92 -10.07 15.41
CA GLN A 213 27.39 -11.45 15.63
C GLN A 213 27.49 -12.21 14.30
N LYS A 214 26.51 -12.02 13.41
CA LYS A 214 26.49 -12.62 12.08
C LYS A 214 27.79 -12.40 11.31
N LEU A 215 28.31 -11.17 11.29
CA LEU A 215 29.59 -10.85 10.65
C LEU A 215 30.78 -11.44 11.40
N LYS A 216 30.81 -11.35 12.73
CA LYS A 216 31.91 -11.90 13.55
C LYS A 216 32.06 -13.41 13.32
N PHE A 217 30.93 -14.13 13.29
CA PHE A 217 30.91 -15.56 13.02
C PHE A 217 31.29 -15.89 11.58
N LEU A 218 30.75 -15.17 10.59
CA LEU A 218 31.16 -15.35 9.20
C LEU A 218 32.66 -15.12 9.01
N ASP A 219 33.22 -14.08 9.62
CA ASP A 219 34.66 -13.79 9.54
C ASP A 219 35.51 -14.85 10.23
N THR A 220 34.99 -15.45 11.30
CA THR A 220 35.66 -16.57 11.97
C THR A 220 35.66 -17.81 11.09
N LEU A 221 34.53 -18.09 10.44
CA LEU A 221 34.37 -19.21 9.52
C LEU A 221 35.28 -19.06 8.30
N ILE A 222 35.26 -17.90 7.63
CA ILE A 222 36.10 -17.62 6.45
C ILE A 222 37.60 -17.74 6.76
N LYS A 223 38.03 -17.38 7.98
CA LYS A 223 39.44 -17.47 8.38
C LYS A 223 39.93 -18.89 8.62
N ILE A 224 39.04 -19.82 8.95
CA ILE A 224 39.40 -21.18 9.38
C ILE A 224 39.04 -22.20 8.29
N ALA A 225 37.88 -22.05 7.66
CA ALA A 225 37.42 -22.93 6.60
C ALA A 225 38.18 -22.67 5.29
N ASN A 226 38.43 -23.74 4.54
CA ASN A 226 38.94 -23.63 3.18
C ASN A 226 37.84 -23.12 2.22
N GLU A 227 38.26 -22.57 1.08
CA GLU A 227 37.35 -21.97 0.10
C GLU A 227 36.37 -22.98 -0.50
N LYS A 228 36.82 -24.22 -0.74
CA LYS A 228 35.98 -25.30 -1.29
C LYS A 228 34.78 -25.63 -0.39
N ASN A 229 35.00 -25.74 0.92
CA ASN A 229 33.95 -26.00 1.89
C ASN A 229 32.98 -24.82 1.99
N LEU A 230 33.49 -23.59 1.89
CA LEU A 230 32.65 -22.38 1.91
C LEU A 230 31.69 -22.35 0.72
N VAL A 231 32.18 -22.61 -0.50
CA VAL A 231 31.34 -22.63 -1.71
C VAL A 231 30.22 -23.68 -1.58
N GLN A 232 30.54 -24.88 -1.08
CA GLN A 232 29.51 -25.92 -0.84
C GLN A 232 28.44 -25.46 0.16
N LEU A 233 28.84 -24.82 1.25
CA LEU A 233 27.90 -24.35 2.28
C LEU A 233 27.00 -23.22 1.79
N VAL A 234 27.49 -22.38 0.88
CA VAL A 234 26.80 -21.15 0.43
C VAL A 234 25.55 -21.44 -0.41
N ASP A 235 25.57 -22.50 -1.22
CA ASP A 235 24.45 -22.86 -2.10
C ASP A 235 23.68 -24.09 -1.61
N SER A 236 24.06 -24.69 -0.48
CA SER A 236 23.28 -25.77 0.14
C SER A 236 21.89 -25.27 0.55
N GLU A 237 20.86 -26.02 0.19
CA GLU A 237 19.48 -25.75 0.61
C GLU A 237 19.14 -26.54 1.88
N ASN A 238 18.43 -25.90 2.81
CA ASN A 238 17.87 -26.60 3.99
C ASN A 238 16.57 -27.36 3.62
N GLN A 239 15.89 -27.97 4.61
CA GLN A 239 14.64 -28.69 4.35
C GLN A 239 13.50 -27.80 3.81
N GLU A 240 13.59 -26.47 3.95
CA GLU A 240 12.64 -25.52 3.36
C GLU A 240 13.03 -25.13 1.92
N GLY A 241 14.08 -25.72 1.33
CA GLY A 241 14.57 -25.36 -0.01
C GLY A 241 15.26 -23.99 -0.05
N LYS A 242 15.73 -23.48 1.10
CA LYS A 242 16.33 -22.14 1.22
C LYS A 242 17.82 -22.22 1.44
N THR A 243 18.56 -21.33 0.79
CA THR A 243 20.00 -21.11 0.99
C THR A 243 20.27 -20.18 2.19
N PRO A 244 21.50 -20.14 2.73
CA PRO A 244 21.87 -19.19 3.78
C PRO A 244 21.66 -17.73 3.40
N PHE A 245 21.87 -17.40 2.11
CA PHE A 245 21.62 -16.07 1.56
C PHE A 245 20.14 -15.70 1.67
N GLN A 246 19.27 -16.58 1.19
CA GLN A 246 17.82 -16.40 1.23
C GLN A 246 17.30 -16.34 2.68
N VAL A 247 17.79 -17.20 3.58
CA VAL A 247 17.43 -17.16 5.01
C VAL A 247 17.81 -15.83 5.65
N ALA A 248 19.03 -15.32 5.40
CA ALA A 248 19.45 -14.02 5.93
C ALA A 248 18.59 -12.86 5.39
N LEU A 249 18.26 -12.92 4.10
CA LEU A 249 17.47 -11.91 3.40
C LEU A 249 16.00 -11.92 3.86
N ILE A 250 15.35 -13.07 3.89
CA ILE A 250 13.97 -13.25 4.39
C ILE A 250 13.86 -12.78 5.84
N ASN A 251 14.80 -13.17 6.70
CA ASN A 251 14.85 -12.70 8.09
C ASN A 251 14.91 -11.17 8.18
N LYS A 252 15.64 -10.51 7.26
CA LYS A 252 15.74 -9.05 7.21
C LYS A 252 14.45 -8.41 6.70
N ILE A 253 13.81 -9.01 5.70
CA ILE A 253 12.55 -8.55 5.11
C ILE A 253 11.36 -8.76 6.05
N ILE A 254 11.32 -9.82 6.87
CA ILE A 254 10.17 -10.10 7.75
C ILE A 254 10.30 -9.38 9.10
N LYS A 255 11.51 -9.25 9.66
CA LYS A 255 11.71 -8.72 11.04
C LYS A 255 11.75 -7.20 11.15
N GLY A 256 11.93 -6.47 10.04
CA GLY A 256 12.09 -5.01 10.07
C GLY A 256 10.77 -4.25 10.23
N LYS A 257 10.77 -3.11 10.91
CA LYS A 257 9.73 -2.08 10.68
C LYS A 257 10.00 -1.49 9.29
N HIS A 258 9.08 -1.65 8.34
CA HIS A 258 9.28 -1.31 6.91
C HIS A 258 9.13 0.19 6.61
N ASP A 259 10.00 1.01 7.21
CA ASP A 259 10.08 2.43 6.91
C ASP A 259 11.23 2.66 5.93
N SER A 260 10.93 3.12 4.71
CA SER A 260 11.81 3.08 3.53
C SER A 260 13.15 3.83 3.58
N HIS A 261 13.47 4.49 4.69
CA HIS A 261 14.67 5.30 4.94
C HIS A 261 15.83 4.49 5.60
N THR A 262 15.65 3.19 5.85
CA THR A 262 16.37 2.46 6.93
C THR A 262 17.54 1.54 6.52
N ILE A 263 17.93 1.46 5.24
CA ILE A 263 19.06 0.57 4.84
C ILE A 263 20.36 1.38 4.83
N GLN A 264 21.01 1.48 5.99
CA GLN A 264 22.29 2.17 6.14
C GLN A 264 23.44 1.41 5.43
N ASP A 265 24.45 2.12 4.92
CA ASP A 265 25.64 1.51 4.30
C ASP A 265 26.42 0.59 5.24
N ASN A 266 26.27 0.83 6.55
CA ASN A 266 26.90 0.04 7.60
C ASN A 266 26.12 -1.24 7.95
N ASP A 267 24.95 -1.50 7.34
CA ASP A 267 24.04 -2.60 7.69
C ASP A 267 24.77 -3.95 7.66
N ASN A 268 24.63 -4.69 8.76
CA ASN A 268 25.35 -5.94 8.94
C ASN A 268 24.84 -7.06 8.02
N THR A 269 23.56 -7.05 7.65
CA THR A 269 22.99 -8.02 6.72
C THR A 269 23.43 -7.72 5.30
N LEU A 270 23.44 -6.43 4.90
CA LEU A 270 23.99 -6.00 3.61
C LEU A 270 25.46 -6.42 3.45
N LYS A 271 26.29 -6.18 4.47
CA LYS A 271 27.70 -6.63 4.50
C LYS A 271 27.85 -8.14 4.46
N PHE A 272 26.98 -8.87 5.16
CA PHE A 272 27.00 -10.32 5.21
C PHE A 272 26.66 -10.92 3.84
N LEU A 273 25.57 -10.49 3.23
CA LEU A 273 25.14 -10.94 1.90
C LEU A 273 26.16 -10.59 0.83
N ALA A 274 26.75 -9.39 0.88
CA ALA A 274 27.84 -8.99 -0.03
C ALA A 274 29.10 -9.85 0.10
N LYS A 275 29.36 -10.48 1.26
CA LYS A 275 30.45 -11.45 1.43
C LYS A 275 30.07 -12.81 0.86
N LEU A 276 28.84 -13.29 1.12
CA LEU A 276 28.38 -14.57 0.57
C LEU A 276 28.38 -14.58 -0.96
N LEU A 277 28.03 -13.47 -1.61
CA LEU A 277 28.07 -13.34 -3.08
C LEU A 277 29.48 -13.55 -3.68
N LYS A 278 30.55 -13.30 -2.92
CA LYS A 278 31.92 -13.60 -3.39
C LYS A 278 32.16 -15.10 -3.58
N TYR A 279 31.37 -15.92 -2.89
CA TYR A 279 31.49 -17.38 -2.88
C TYR A 279 30.37 -18.06 -3.68
N GLY A 280 29.69 -17.32 -4.57
CA GLY A 280 28.73 -17.90 -5.52
C GLY A 280 27.25 -17.84 -5.12
N ALA A 281 26.92 -17.27 -3.96
CA ALA A 281 25.56 -17.30 -3.43
C ALA A 281 24.46 -16.90 -4.43
N LYS A 282 23.40 -17.71 -4.50
CA LYS A 282 22.19 -17.38 -5.26
C LYS A 282 21.49 -16.15 -4.68
N LEU A 283 21.30 -15.12 -5.52
CA LEU A 283 20.75 -13.81 -5.15
C LEU A 283 19.22 -13.79 -5.01
N SER A 284 18.52 -14.61 -5.78
CA SER A 284 17.05 -14.55 -5.90
C SER A 284 16.34 -15.22 -4.73
N LEU A 285 15.19 -14.68 -4.33
CA LEU A 285 14.24 -15.40 -3.47
C LEU A 285 13.44 -16.41 -4.32
N PRO A 286 12.98 -17.52 -3.73
CA PRO A 286 12.01 -18.42 -4.36
C PRO A 286 10.70 -17.69 -4.67
N THR A 287 10.02 -18.08 -5.75
CA THR A 287 8.75 -17.47 -6.19
C THR A 287 7.68 -17.52 -5.09
N GLU A 288 7.59 -18.64 -4.38
CA GLU A 288 6.64 -18.82 -3.26
C GLU A 288 6.86 -17.82 -2.11
N ASP A 289 8.11 -17.40 -1.86
CA ASP A 289 8.40 -16.40 -0.84
C ASP A 289 8.03 -14.99 -1.34
N LEU A 290 8.26 -14.69 -2.63
CA LEU A 290 7.90 -13.42 -3.25
C LEU A 290 6.38 -13.17 -3.22
N GLU A 291 5.59 -14.19 -3.54
CA GLU A 291 4.12 -14.15 -3.54
C GLU A 291 3.54 -13.82 -2.14
N LYS A 292 4.25 -14.23 -1.08
CA LYS A 292 3.84 -14.00 0.32
C LYS A 292 4.24 -12.62 0.87
N LEU A 293 5.07 -11.87 0.15
CA LEU A 293 5.51 -10.55 0.62
C LEU A 293 4.36 -9.52 0.50
N SER A 294 4.10 -8.80 1.58
CA SER A 294 3.21 -7.63 1.54
C SER A 294 3.79 -6.52 0.65
N LYS A 295 2.96 -5.59 0.19
CA LYS A 295 3.39 -4.42 -0.63
C LYS A 295 4.60 -3.69 -0.01
N LYS A 296 4.57 -3.40 1.29
CA LYS A 296 5.67 -2.72 2.00
C LYS A 296 6.95 -3.57 2.05
N GLN A 297 6.83 -4.89 2.21
CA GLN A 297 7.97 -5.80 2.21
C GLN A 297 8.59 -5.93 0.83
N ASN A 298 7.78 -5.98 -0.22
CA ASN A 298 8.25 -5.94 -1.61
C ASN A 298 8.98 -4.64 -1.92
N GLU A 299 8.41 -3.49 -1.57
CA GLU A 299 9.10 -2.19 -1.72
C GLU A 299 10.44 -2.15 -0.96
N TYR A 300 10.48 -2.70 0.25
CA TYR A 300 11.72 -2.82 1.03
C TYR A 300 12.75 -3.73 0.37
N TYR A 301 12.31 -4.89 -0.13
CA TYR A 301 13.16 -5.87 -0.79
C TYR A 301 13.81 -5.28 -2.06
N LEU A 302 13.04 -4.61 -2.91
CA LEU A 302 13.55 -3.95 -4.11
C LEU A 302 14.61 -2.90 -3.76
N LYS A 303 14.35 -2.05 -2.76
CA LYS A 303 15.34 -1.07 -2.26
C LYS A 303 16.58 -1.72 -1.69
N PHE A 304 16.44 -2.86 -1.02
CA PHE A 304 17.56 -3.63 -0.49
C PHE A 304 18.46 -4.18 -1.60
N LEU A 305 17.86 -4.71 -2.67
CA LEU A 305 18.58 -5.19 -3.84
C LEU A 305 19.36 -4.05 -4.52
N GLU A 306 18.74 -2.89 -4.72
CA GLU A 306 19.41 -1.70 -5.28
C GLU A 306 20.60 -1.30 -4.42
N LYS A 307 20.43 -1.26 -3.10
CA LYS A 307 21.51 -0.94 -2.16
C LYS A 307 22.66 -1.96 -2.22
N LEU A 308 22.33 -3.23 -2.46
CA LEU A 308 23.31 -4.29 -2.63
C LEU A 308 24.11 -4.09 -3.93
N ALA A 309 23.46 -3.69 -5.03
CA ALA A 309 24.12 -3.35 -6.29
C ALA A 309 25.00 -2.09 -6.19
N GLU A 310 24.60 -1.07 -5.42
CA GLU A 310 25.45 0.09 -5.14
C GLU A 310 26.76 -0.31 -4.45
N ARG A 311 26.68 -1.24 -3.49
CA ARG A 311 27.84 -1.74 -2.75
C ARG A 311 28.71 -2.68 -3.59
N LYS A 312 28.09 -3.41 -4.51
CA LYS A 312 28.71 -4.42 -5.36
C LYS A 312 28.34 -4.20 -6.83
N PRO A 313 29.02 -3.25 -7.51
CA PRO A 313 28.73 -2.96 -8.91
C PRO A 313 28.87 -4.18 -9.83
N GLU A 314 29.68 -5.16 -9.44
CA GLU A 314 29.94 -6.38 -10.23
C GLU A 314 28.71 -7.27 -10.38
N ILE A 315 27.73 -7.17 -9.47
CA ILE A 315 26.47 -7.94 -9.51
C ILE A 315 25.30 -7.13 -10.07
N LYS A 316 25.52 -5.88 -10.50
CA LYS A 316 24.45 -4.95 -10.86
C LYS A 316 23.50 -5.52 -11.91
N THR A 317 24.02 -6.16 -12.95
CA THR A 317 23.21 -6.80 -14.01
C THR A 317 22.34 -7.92 -13.46
N LYS A 318 22.91 -8.82 -12.65
CA LYS A 318 22.15 -9.89 -11.97
C LYS A 318 21.07 -9.33 -11.04
N VAL A 319 21.35 -8.22 -10.36
CA VAL A 319 20.36 -7.54 -9.51
C VAL A 319 19.23 -6.97 -10.36
N GLU A 320 19.52 -6.33 -11.49
CA GLU A 320 18.51 -5.80 -12.41
C GLU A 320 17.60 -6.91 -12.94
N GLU A 321 18.15 -8.08 -13.29
CA GLU A 321 17.38 -9.27 -13.68
C GLU A 321 16.47 -9.77 -12.56
N VAL A 322 16.98 -9.87 -11.32
CA VAL A 322 16.18 -10.29 -10.15
C VAL A 322 15.09 -9.27 -9.82
N ILE A 323 15.37 -7.97 -9.95
CA ILE A 323 14.38 -6.90 -9.77
C ILE A 323 13.25 -7.04 -10.80
N ALA A 324 13.60 -7.23 -12.08
CA ALA A 324 12.61 -7.41 -13.14
C ALA A 324 11.75 -8.67 -12.90
N HIS A 325 12.37 -9.79 -12.53
CA HIS A 325 11.64 -11.01 -12.16
C HIS A 325 10.69 -10.78 -10.97
N THR A 326 11.16 -10.09 -9.94
CA THR A 326 10.39 -9.81 -8.72
C THR A 326 9.16 -8.94 -9.00
N ILE A 327 9.32 -7.88 -9.80
CA ILE A 327 8.23 -6.96 -10.14
C ILE A 327 7.14 -7.64 -11.00
N ASN A 328 7.55 -8.63 -11.80
CA ASN A 328 6.69 -9.38 -12.70
C ASN A 328 6.10 -10.65 -12.09
N THR A 329 6.42 -10.95 -10.83
CA THR A 329 5.80 -12.04 -10.06
C THR A 329 4.53 -11.49 -9.38
N PRO A 330 3.37 -12.17 -9.51
CA PRO A 330 2.15 -11.74 -8.82
C PRO A 330 2.26 -11.98 -7.31
N ASP A 331 1.40 -11.32 -6.53
CA ASP A 331 1.20 -11.67 -5.12
C ASP A 331 0.34 -12.94 -4.98
N SER A 332 0.12 -13.39 -3.74
CA SER A 332 -0.73 -14.57 -3.44
C SER A 332 -2.20 -14.45 -3.88
N ASN A 333 -2.63 -13.29 -4.39
CA ASN A 333 -3.96 -13.04 -4.91
C ASN A 333 -3.94 -12.82 -6.43
N ASP A 334 -2.89 -13.27 -7.12
CA ASP A 334 -2.65 -13.09 -8.55
C ASP A 334 -2.60 -11.61 -9.00
N ASN A 335 -2.25 -10.69 -8.09
CA ASN A 335 -2.11 -9.27 -8.43
C ASN A 335 -0.67 -8.92 -8.77
N TYR A 336 -0.47 -8.36 -9.96
CA TYR A 336 0.80 -7.78 -10.35
C TYR A 336 1.00 -6.38 -9.76
N GLN A 337 2.22 -6.07 -9.34
CA GLN A 337 2.56 -4.78 -8.72
C GLN A 337 2.18 -3.59 -9.61
N LEU A 338 2.36 -3.72 -10.92
CA LEU A 338 2.00 -2.70 -11.89
C LEU A 338 0.47 -2.46 -11.94
N HIS A 339 -0.34 -3.51 -11.86
CA HIS A 339 -1.81 -3.39 -11.81
C HIS A 339 -2.27 -2.71 -10.52
N LEU A 340 -1.66 -3.06 -9.38
CA LEU A 340 -1.93 -2.41 -8.09
C LEU A 340 -1.61 -0.91 -8.14
N ALA A 341 -0.47 -0.52 -8.71
CA ALA A 341 -0.11 0.90 -8.86
C ALA A 341 -1.13 1.68 -9.70
N ILE A 342 -1.67 1.06 -10.77
CA ILE A 342 -2.74 1.66 -11.58
C ILE A 342 -4.03 1.82 -10.76
N LYS A 343 -4.48 0.74 -10.09
CA LYS A 343 -5.70 0.72 -9.28
C LYS A 343 -5.67 1.76 -8.14
N ASP A 344 -4.52 1.86 -7.48
CA ASP A 344 -4.24 2.81 -6.39
C ASP A 344 -4.05 4.26 -6.89
N LYS A 345 -3.95 4.46 -8.22
CA LYS A 345 -3.64 5.74 -8.88
C LYS A 345 -2.30 6.33 -8.42
N ASP A 346 -1.36 5.47 -8.08
CA ASP A 346 -0.02 5.84 -7.64
C ASP A 346 0.90 6.05 -8.85
N GLU A 347 0.88 7.27 -9.38
CA GLU A 347 1.68 7.64 -10.55
C GLU A 347 3.19 7.49 -10.32
N LYS A 348 3.65 7.69 -9.07
CA LYS A 348 5.06 7.55 -8.71
C LYS A 348 5.48 6.09 -8.80
N SER A 349 4.75 5.19 -8.13
CA SER A 349 5.04 3.76 -8.17
C SER A 349 4.89 3.21 -9.59
N PHE A 350 3.85 3.63 -10.32
CA PHE A 350 3.65 3.23 -11.72
C PHE A 350 4.87 3.59 -12.60
N LYS A 351 5.37 4.83 -12.50
CA LYS A 351 6.56 5.27 -13.24
C LYS A 351 7.83 4.53 -12.84
N GLU A 352 8.00 4.30 -11.54
CA GLU A 352 9.18 3.60 -11.01
C GLU A 352 9.21 2.13 -11.46
N LEU A 353 8.09 1.42 -11.36
CA LEU A 353 7.96 0.02 -11.79
C LEU A 353 8.25 -0.14 -13.29
N LEU A 354 7.69 0.72 -14.15
CA LEU A 354 7.98 0.68 -15.59
C LEU A 354 9.47 0.90 -15.90
N LYS A 355 10.13 1.82 -15.17
CA LYS A 355 11.58 2.04 -15.32
C LYS A 355 12.42 0.84 -14.88
N LYS A 356 11.90 0.02 -13.95
CA LYS A 356 12.53 -1.19 -13.44
C LYS A 356 12.18 -2.45 -14.24
N GLY A 357 11.54 -2.31 -15.40
CA GLY A 357 11.24 -3.43 -16.29
C GLY A 357 9.94 -4.17 -15.98
N ALA A 358 8.97 -3.51 -15.34
CA ALA A 358 7.62 -4.05 -15.20
C ALA A 358 7.00 -4.35 -16.57
N ASP A 359 6.49 -5.56 -16.74
CA ASP A 359 5.88 -6.03 -17.96
C ASP A 359 4.40 -5.60 -18.03
N ILE A 360 4.07 -4.86 -19.08
CA ILE A 360 2.72 -4.34 -19.33
C ILE A 360 1.77 -5.40 -19.90
N ASN A 361 2.29 -6.55 -20.36
CA ASN A 361 1.52 -7.62 -21.02
C ASN A 361 0.98 -8.67 -20.05
N LEU A 362 1.47 -8.70 -18.81
CA LEU A 362 1.00 -9.63 -17.79
C LEU A 362 -0.50 -9.48 -17.60
N LYS A 363 -1.22 -10.60 -17.66
CA LYS A 363 -2.68 -10.64 -17.54
C LYS A 363 -3.06 -11.11 -16.15
N ASP A 364 -3.94 -10.36 -15.50
CA ASP A 364 -4.53 -10.76 -14.22
C ASP A 364 -5.54 -11.91 -14.39
N ALA A 365 -6.17 -12.31 -13.28
CA ALA A 365 -7.22 -13.32 -13.26
C ALA A 365 -8.46 -12.97 -14.12
N ASN A 366 -8.65 -11.73 -14.58
CA ASN A 366 -9.70 -11.35 -15.54
C ASN A 366 -9.20 -11.30 -16.98
N GLY A 367 -7.94 -11.68 -17.23
CA GLY A 367 -7.28 -11.51 -18.52
C GLY A 367 -6.89 -10.06 -18.82
N ASN A 368 -7.03 -9.13 -17.86
CA ASN A 368 -6.70 -7.73 -18.07
C ASN A 368 -5.20 -7.52 -17.94
N ASN A 369 -4.60 -6.90 -18.94
CA ASN A 369 -3.23 -6.36 -18.87
C ASN A 369 -3.22 -4.91 -18.33
N ALA A 370 -2.04 -4.29 -18.29
CA ALA A 370 -1.90 -2.92 -17.76
C ALA A 370 -2.79 -1.89 -18.50
N LEU A 371 -2.92 -1.99 -19.82
CA LEU A 371 -3.74 -1.06 -20.61
C LEU A 371 -5.24 -1.23 -20.34
N HIS A 372 -5.71 -2.45 -20.06
CA HIS A 372 -7.09 -2.69 -19.61
C HIS A 372 -7.35 -2.01 -18.26
N HIS A 373 -6.43 -2.16 -17.29
CA HIS A 373 -6.54 -1.48 -16.00
C HIS A 373 -6.56 0.04 -16.15
N ILE A 374 -5.72 0.59 -17.04
CA ILE A 374 -5.72 2.02 -17.37
C ILE A 374 -7.06 2.46 -17.99
N ALA A 375 -7.67 1.63 -18.85
CA ALA A 375 -8.98 1.90 -19.44
C ALA A 375 -10.09 2.06 -18.39
N LEU A 376 -9.99 1.36 -17.25
CA LEU A 376 -10.94 1.45 -16.13
C LEU A 376 -10.79 2.71 -15.27
N LEU A 377 -9.67 3.44 -15.38
CA LEU A 377 -9.45 4.66 -14.63
C LEU A 377 -10.46 5.77 -15.01
N ARG A 378 -10.60 6.76 -14.13
CA ARG A 378 -11.44 7.95 -14.34
C ARG A 378 -10.57 9.18 -14.58
N GLY A 379 -11.11 10.14 -15.35
CA GLY A 379 -10.47 11.44 -15.55
C GLY A 379 -9.16 11.37 -16.34
N LYS A 380 -8.28 12.35 -16.11
CA LYS A 380 -7.03 12.55 -16.87
C LYS A 380 -5.98 11.46 -16.66
N GLN A 381 -6.08 10.70 -15.57
CA GLN A 381 -5.09 9.70 -15.17
C GLN A 381 -4.85 8.65 -16.27
N LYS A 382 -5.90 8.17 -16.95
CA LYS A 382 -5.73 7.21 -18.05
C LYS A 382 -4.88 7.74 -19.21
N VAL A 383 -5.03 9.03 -19.52
CA VAL A 383 -4.27 9.69 -20.58
C VAL A 383 -2.82 9.87 -20.13
N THR A 384 -2.60 10.25 -18.87
CA THR A 384 -1.25 10.39 -18.30
C THR A 384 -0.50 9.06 -18.29
N CYS A 385 -1.12 7.97 -17.84
CA CYS A 385 -0.49 6.64 -17.80
C CYS A 385 -0.08 6.17 -19.20
N LEU A 386 -0.96 6.26 -20.19
CA LEU A 386 -0.64 5.85 -21.57
C LEU A 386 0.45 6.73 -22.21
N LYS A 387 0.43 8.04 -21.95
CA LYS A 387 1.50 8.96 -22.39
C LYS A 387 2.85 8.58 -21.78
N LEU A 388 2.88 8.17 -20.52
CA LEU A 388 4.10 7.72 -19.86
C LEU A 388 4.64 6.44 -20.50
N ILE A 389 3.77 5.45 -20.75
CA ILE A 389 4.16 4.22 -21.47
C ILE A 389 4.71 4.58 -22.86
N SER A 390 4.01 5.43 -23.61
CA SER A 390 4.44 5.86 -24.95
C SER A 390 5.79 6.60 -24.92
N ALA A 391 6.06 7.40 -23.88
CA ALA A 391 7.35 8.06 -23.70
C ALA A 391 8.47 7.06 -23.41
N LEU A 392 8.22 6.06 -22.56
CA LEU A 392 9.20 5.01 -22.24
C LEU A 392 9.48 4.09 -23.44
N VAL A 393 8.51 3.88 -24.32
CA VAL A 393 8.72 3.19 -25.61
C VAL A 393 9.65 4.00 -26.52
N LYS A 394 9.44 5.32 -26.64
CA LYS A 394 10.35 6.20 -27.38
C LYS A 394 11.76 6.24 -26.79
N GLU A 395 11.88 6.14 -25.47
CA GLU A 395 13.15 5.99 -24.76
C GLU A 395 13.78 4.58 -24.91
N ARG A 396 13.13 3.66 -25.64
CA ARG A 396 13.53 2.24 -25.82
C ARG A 396 13.67 1.46 -24.51
N LYS A 397 12.96 1.88 -23.46
CA LYS A 397 12.87 1.16 -22.17
C LYS A 397 11.78 0.10 -22.17
N ILE A 398 10.77 0.29 -23.01
CA ILE A 398 9.75 -0.71 -23.32
C ILE A 398 9.84 -0.93 -24.83
N SER A 399 9.90 -2.18 -25.27
CA SER A 399 9.91 -2.50 -26.70
C SER A 399 8.58 -2.15 -27.36
N GLU A 400 8.62 -1.68 -28.60
CA GLU A 400 7.42 -1.38 -29.39
C GLU A 400 6.51 -2.62 -29.52
N ASP A 401 7.11 -3.81 -29.71
CA ASP A 401 6.37 -5.08 -29.78
C ASP A 401 5.57 -5.38 -28.52
N LYS A 402 6.09 -5.03 -27.34
CA LYS A 402 5.36 -5.23 -26.07
C LYS A 402 4.17 -4.30 -25.99
N LEU A 403 4.30 -3.06 -26.46
CA LEU A 403 3.18 -2.13 -26.50
C LEU A 403 2.12 -2.59 -27.51
N ASP A 404 2.53 -3.04 -28.69
CA ASP A 404 1.64 -3.55 -29.72
C ASP A 404 0.85 -4.78 -29.23
N GLU A 405 1.53 -5.73 -28.59
CA GLU A 405 0.90 -6.89 -27.95
C GLU A 405 -0.10 -6.46 -26.86
N ALA A 406 0.26 -5.50 -26.00
CA ALA A 406 -0.62 -5.00 -24.94
C ALA A 406 -1.91 -4.38 -25.51
N ILE A 407 -1.79 -3.67 -26.64
CA ILE A 407 -2.90 -2.96 -27.29
C ILE A 407 -3.86 -3.95 -27.95
N LYS A 408 -3.35 -5.02 -28.54
CA LYS A 408 -4.14 -6.02 -29.28
C LYS A 408 -4.71 -7.13 -28.40
N ALA A 409 -4.11 -7.38 -27.24
CA ALA A 409 -4.55 -8.41 -26.33
C ALA A 409 -5.99 -8.20 -25.87
N THR A 410 -6.78 -9.27 -25.85
CA THR A 410 -8.12 -9.30 -25.28
C THR A 410 -8.10 -9.87 -23.86
N ASN A 411 -9.06 -9.41 -23.04
CA ASN A 411 -9.33 -9.96 -21.71
C ASN A 411 -10.30 -11.15 -21.78
N ARG A 412 -10.68 -11.72 -20.62
CA ARG A 412 -11.62 -12.87 -20.56
C ARG A 412 -13.02 -12.56 -21.08
N GLN A 413 -13.38 -11.27 -21.20
CA GLN A 413 -14.64 -10.83 -21.81
C GLN A 413 -14.51 -10.58 -23.32
N GLY A 414 -13.36 -10.91 -23.92
CA GLY A 414 -13.08 -10.68 -25.33
C GLY A 414 -12.79 -9.23 -25.71
N ASN A 415 -12.70 -8.31 -24.74
CA ASN A 415 -12.49 -6.89 -25.04
C ASN A 415 -11.00 -6.58 -25.09
N THR A 416 -10.57 -5.80 -26.08
CA THR A 416 -9.31 -5.05 -26.08
C THR A 416 -9.35 -3.88 -25.10
N PRO A 417 -8.22 -3.22 -24.75
CA PRO A 417 -8.23 -2.00 -23.95
C PRO A 417 -9.09 -0.87 -24.56
N LEU A 418 -9.14 -0.80 -25.90
CA LEU A 418 -9.96 0.16 -26.63
C LEU A 418 -11.46 -0.12 -26.46
N GLU A 419 -11.88 -1.36 -26.72
CA GLU A 419 -13.27 -1.80 -26.56
C GLU A 419 -13.75 -1.65 -25.12
N LEU A 420 -12.92 -2.03 -24.14
CA LEU A 420 -13.23 -1.88 -22.72
C LEU A 420 -13.43 -0.40 -22.34
N ALA A 421 -12.62 0.51 -22.86
CA ALA A 421 -12.76 1.95 -22.62
C ALA A 421 -14.09 2.49 -23.18
N LEU A 422 -14.47 2.06 -24.38
CA LEU A 422 -15.72 2.45 -25.05
C LEU A 422 -16.94 1.88 -24.30
N LYS A 423 -16.92 0.59 -23.97
CA LYS A 423 -17.97 -0.09 -23.22
C LYS A 423 -18.23 0.59 -21.87
N LYS A 424 -17.16 0.85 -21.09
CA LYS A 424 -17.29 1.54 -19.79
C LYS A 424 -17.75 2.99 -19.92
N LYS A 425 -17.53 3.63 -21.06
CA LYS A 425 -18.04 4.98 -21.35
C LYS A 425 -19.52 4.96 -21.68
N ALA A 426 -19.97 3.98 -22.46
CA ALA A 426 -21.38 3.76 -22.77
C ALA A 426 -22.21 3.46 -21.50
N GLU A 427 -21.68 2.61 -20.60
CA GLU A 427 -22.35 2.19 -19.36
C GLU A 427 -22.54 3.32 -18.30
N LYS A 428 -21.93 4.51 -18.48
CA LYS A 428 -22.02 5.57 -17.45
C LYS A 428 -23.45 6.13 -17.35
N LYS A 429 -24.14 5.86 -16.23
CA LYS A 429 -25.46 6.39 -15.76
C LYS A 429 -25.95 7.74 -16.34
N SER A 430 -26.36 7.71 -17.59
CA SER A 430 -27.30 8.64 -18.21
C SER A 430 -27.88 7.83 -19.37
N ILE A 431 -28.90 7.03 -19.09
CA ILE A 431 -29.58 6.21 -20.08
C ILE A 431 -30.47 7.14 -20.91
N GLU A 432 -29.85 8.08 -21.62
CA GLU A 432 -30.41 8.66 -22.83
C GLU A 432 -29.89 7.76 -23.95
N TYR A 433 -30.67 6.74 -24.29
CA TYR A 433 -30.50 6.03 -25.55
C TYR A 433 -30.57 7.05 -26.70
N LEU A 434 -30.01 6.71 -27.85
CA LEU A 434 -30.22 7.51 -29.06
C LEU A 434 -31.71 7.42 -29.46
N SER A 435 -32.56 8.25 -28.86
CA SER A 435 -33.93 8.53 -29.30
C SER A 435 -33.92 9.64 -30.35
N GLN A 436 -35.08 9.90 -30.98
CA GLN A 436 -35.32 10.86 -32.08
C GLN A 436 -35.05 12.35 -31.73
N GLU A 437 -33.95 12.68 -31.05
CA GLU A 437 -33.59 14.04 -30.64
C GLU A 437 -32.31 14.53 -31.33
N THR A 438 -32.31 15.79 -31.74
CA THR A 438 -31.12 16.50 -32.25
C THR A 438 -30.11 16.69 -31.11
N ILE A 439 -28.93 16.09 -31.23
CA ILE A 439 -27.89 16.19 -30.21
C ILE A 439 -27.14 17.52 -30.40
N PHE A 440 -27.48 18.52 -29.59
CA PHE A 440 -26.74 19.78 -29.49
C PHE A 440 -25.67 19.66 -28.41
N ASP A 441 -24.42 19.43 -28.81
CA ASP A 441 -23.30 19.48 -27.87
C ASP A 441 -22.06 20.08 -28.57
N LEU A 442 -21.64 21.26 -28.13
CA LEU A 442 -20.50 22.00 -28.68
C LEU A 442 -19.21 21.41 -28.12
N ALA A 443 -18.42 20.72 -28.95
CA ALA A 443 -17.12 20.20 -28.55
C ALA A 443 -16.13 21.38 -28.39
N THR A 444 -15.87 21.80 -27.15
CA THR A 444 -14.77 22.74 -26.83
C THR A 444 -13.60 22.06 -26.11
N ASN A 445 -13.76 20.82 -25.62
CA ASN A 445 -12.66 20.01 -25.06
C ASN A 445 -13.01 18.50 -25.10
N TYR A 446 -12.26 17.70 -25.85
CA TYR A 446 -12.48 16.24 -25.91
C TYR A 446 -12.34 15.61 -24.52
N ASP A 447 -13.25 14.71 -24.16
CA ASP A 447 -13.17 14.05 -22.86
C ASP A 447 -11.99 13.08 -22.77
N ASN A 448 -11.60 12.73 -21.55
CA ASN A 448 -10.41 11.91 -21.31
C ASN A 448 -10.52 10.48 -21.88
N THR A 449 -11.73 9.96 -22.09
CA THR A 449 -11.95 8.65 -22.73
C THR A 449 -11.65 8.77 -24.21
N THR A 450 -12.19 9.78 -24.90
CA THR A 450 -11.89 10.06 -26.31
C THR A 450 -10.39 10.25 -26.52
N LYS A 451 -9.73 11.05 -25.67
CA LYS A 451 -8.28 11.26 -25.73
C LYS A 451 -7.49 9.97 -25.54
N PHE A 452 -7.94 9.10 -24.64
CA PHE A 452 -7.33 7.79 -24.42
C PHE A 452 -7.52 6.86 -25.62
N CYS A 453 -8.73 6.79 -26.19
CA CYS A 453 -9.02 5.99 -27.38
C CYS A 453 -8.21 6.47 -28.58
N ALA A 454 -8.14 7.79 -28.81
CA ALA A 454 -7.31 8.39 -29.86
C ALA A 454 -5.83 8.02 -29.69
N ALA A 455 -5.32 8.05 -28.46
CA ALA A 455 -3.95 7.66 -28.17
C ALA A 455 -3.70 6.15 -28.37
N LEU A 456 -4.65 5.27 -28.04
CA LEU A 456 -4.54 3.84 -28.36
C LEU A 456 -4.49 3.60 -29.88
N LEU A 457 -5.38 4.25 -30.63
CA LEU A 457 -5.40 4.19 -32.10
C LEU A 457 -4.09 4.72 -32.70
N GLN A 458 -3.55 5.81 -32.15
CA GLN A 458 -2.25 6.34 -32.55
C GLN A 458 -1.10 5.35 -32.33
N ASN A 459 -1.20 4.48 -31.32
CA ASN A 459 -0.24 3.44 -31.02
C ASN A 459 -0.59 2.08 -31.67
N GLY A 460 -1.47 2.04 -32.67
CA GLY A 460 -1.72 0.84 -33.48
C GLY A 460 -2.95 0.01 -33.09
N ALA A 461 -3.84 0.51 -32.22
CA ALA A 461 -5.10 -0.18 -31.95
C ALA A 461 -5.95 -0.29 -33.24
N ASN A 462 -6.62 -1.42 -33.43
CA ASN A 462 -7.42 -1.66 -34.62
C ASN A 462 -8.62 -0.69 -34.67
N PRO A 463 -8.76 0.14 -35.72
CA PRO A 463 -9.93 1.02 -35.86
C PRO A 463 -11.26 0.27 -35.94
N ASP A 464 -11.29 -0.98 -36.40
CA ASP A 464 -12.53 -1.76 -36.50
C ASP A 464 -13.10 -2.11 -35.12
N SER A 465 -12.24 -2.17 -34.08
CA SER A 465 -12.63 -2.33 -32.67
C SER A 465 -13.35 -1.11 -32.08
N LEU A 466 -13.57 -0.04 -32.86
CA LEU A 466 -14.42 1.07 -32.46
C LEU A 466 -15.91 0.68 -32.40
N TRP A 467 -16.32 -0.36 -33.11
CA TRP A 467 -17.72 -0.79 -33.14
C TRP A 467 -18.06 -1.69 -31.95
N LEU A 468 -19.07 -1.30 -31.16
CA LEU A 468 -19.67 -2.14 -30.13
C LEU A 468 -20.87 -2.88 -30.71
N GLU A 469 -20.84 -4.22 -30.69
CA GLU A 469 -21.91 -5.03 -31.29
C GLU A 469 -23.23 -4.98 -30.52
N ASP A 470 -23.14 -4.88 -29.20
CA ASP A 470 -24.29 -4.86 -28.29
C ASP A 470 -25.09 -3.54 -28.45
N PRO A 471 -26.35 -3.61 -28.93
CA PRO A 471 -27.20 -2.44 -29.10
C PRO A 471 -27.46 -1.65 -27.82
N GLU A 472 -27.37 -2.28 -26.63
CA GLU A 472 -27.54 -1.59 -25.34
C GLU A 472 -26.42 -0.57 -25.09
N LEU A 473 -25.26 -0.75 -25.74
CA LEU A 473 -24.11 0.15 -25.65
C LEU A 473 -24.19 1.35 -26.62
N HIS A 474 -25.16 1.38 -27.54
CA HIS A 474 -25.40 2.49 -28.49
C HIS A 474 -26.04 3.72 -27.81
N THR A 475 -25.36 4.22 -26.80
CA THR A 475 -25.78 5.36 -25.98
C THR A 475 -25.33 6.68 -26.60
N LYS A 476 -25.95 7.79 -26.18
CA LYS A 476 -25.50 9.15 -26.52
C LYS A 476 -24.00 9.36 -26.23
N LYS A 477 -23.48 8.80 -25.14
CA LYS A 477 -22.06 8.91 -24.76
C LYS A 477 -21.13 8.19 -25.74
N TYR A 478 -21.53 7.02 -26.21
CA TYR A 478 -20.76 6.29 -27.22
C TYR A 478 -20.77 7.02 -28.57
N TYR A 479 -21.94 7.48 -29.02
CA TYR A 479 -22.08 8.31 -30.22
C TYR A 479 -21.20 9.58 -30.16
N LEU A 480 -21.24 10.31 -29.05
CA LEU A 480 -20.41 11.51 -28.86
C LEU A 480 -18.91 11.16 -28.90
N THR A 481 -18.52 9.98 -28.41
CA THR A 481 -17.12 9.52 -28.47
C THR A 481 -16.69 9.27 -29.92
N LEU A 482 -17.52 8.62 -30.74
CA LEU A 482 -17.23 8.42 -32.18
C LEU A 482 -17.17 9.75 -32.95
N ARG A 483 -18.13 10.65 -32.69
CA ARG A 483 -18.13 12.01 -33.25
C ARG A 483 -16.84 12.74 -32.90
N ASP A 484 -16.44 12.70 -31.64
CA ASP A 484 -15.25 13.40 -31.18
C ASP A 484 -13.97 12.76 -31.74
N LEU A 485 -13.91 11.43 -31.86
CA LEU A 485 -12.77 10.74 -32.49
C LEU A 485 -12.58 11.13 -33.96
N LYS A 486 -13.67 11.30 -34.71
CA LYS A 486 -13.66 11.80 -36.09
C LYS A 486 -13.02 13.18 -36.19
N ASP A 487 -13.35 14.09 -35.27
CA ASP A 487 -12.85 15.48 -35.30
C ASP A 487 -11.49 15.65 -34.56
N CYS A 488 -11.05 14.66 -33.79
CA CYS A 488 -9.84 14.74 -32.97
C CYS A 488 -8.57 14.63 -33.82
N SER A 489 -7.75 15.68 -33.80
CA SER A 489 -6.52 15.77 -34.60
C SER A 489 -5.45 14.75 -34.22
N SER A 490 -5.48 14.19 -33.01
CA SER A 490 -4.56 13.11 -32.60
C SER A 490 -4.99 11.73 -33.08
N THR A 491 -6.23 11.57 -33.57
CA THR A 491 -6.71 10.30 -34.13
C THR A 491 -6.10 10.10 -35.53
N PRO A 492 -5.51 8.93 -35.84
CA PRO A 492 -5.02 8.64 -37.18
C PRO A 492 -6.12 8.72 -38.24
N GLN A 493 -5.79 9.11 -39.47
CA GLN A 493 -6.75 9.31 -40.56
C GLN A 493 -7.68 8.10 -40.79
N LYS A 494 -7.11 6.88 -40.88
CA LYS A 494 -7.89 5.63 -41.03
C LYS A 494 -8.93 5.46 -39.92
N ALA A 495 -8.58 5.83 -38.70
CA ALA A 495 -9.49 5.75 -37.56
C ALA A 495 -10.51 6.90 -37.53
N GLN A 496 -10.17 8.10 -38.02
CA GLN A 496 -11.14 9.19 -38.21
C GLN A 496 -12.20 8.82 -39.26
N GLU A 497 -11.77 8.22 -40.38
CA GLU A 497 -12.66 7.71 -41.43
C GLU A 497 -13.57 6.61 -40.89
N LYS A 498 -13.01 5.64 -40.15
CA LYS A 498 -13.82 4.59 -39.51
C LYS A 498 -14.80 5.15 -38.49
N ALA A 499 -14.36 6.07 -37.63
CA ALA A 499 -15.25 6.73 -36.66
C ALA A 499 -16.37 7.51 -37.36
N LYS A 500 -16.10 8.15 -38.51
CA LYS A 500 -17.12 8.80 -39.35
C LYS A 500 -18.14 7.80 -39.88
N GLU A 501 -17.69 6.71 -40.49
CA GLU A 501 -18.55 5.64 -41.02
C GLU A 501 -19.47 5.08 -39.92
N LEU A 502 -18.90 4.69 -38.77
CA LEU A 502 -19.67 4.11 -37.66
C LEU A 502 -20.65 5.12 -37.05
N LYS A 503 -20.28 6.39 -36.98
CA LYS A 503 -21.17 7.47 -36.55
C LYS A 503 -22.35 7.59 -37.51
N GLU A 504 -22.12 7.68 -38.81
CA GLU A 504 -23.17 7.80 -39.83
C GLU A 504 -24.11 6.58 -39.81
N LYS A 505 -23.55 5.37 -39.59
CA LYS A 505 -24.33 4.14 -39.37
C LYS A 505 -25.26 4.22 -38.16
N LEU A 506 -24.85 4.84 -37.06
CA LEU A 506 -25.73 5.08 -35.89
C LEU A 506 -26.80 6.14 -36.19
N GLU A 507 -26.45 7.20 -36.93
CA GLU A 507 -27.38 8.25 -37.34
C GLU A 507 -28.51 7.68 -38.21
N GLU A 508 -28.17 6.80 -39.14
CA GLU A 508 -29.14 6.08 -39.97
C GLU A 508 -29.99 5.12 -39.13
N LYS A 509 -29.36 4.26 -38.30
CA LYS A 509 -30.05 3.24 -37.50
C LYS A 509 -31.04 3.81 -36.48
N TYR A 510 -30.70 4.94 -35.85
CA TYR A 510 -31.49 5.52 -34.75
C TYR A 510 -32.19 6.84 -35.13
N HIS A 511 -32.08 7.27 -36.38
CA HIS A 511 -32.60 8.55 -36.86
C HIS A 511 -32.19 9.75 -35.98
N CYS A 512 -30.94 9.74 -35.51
CA CYS A 512 -30.35 10.81 -34.70
C CYS A 512 -29.33 11.61 -35.54
N GLY A 513 -29.07 12.87 -35.20
CA GLY A 513 -28.11 13.69 -35.94
C GLY A 513 -27.52 14.84 -35.16
N THR A 514 -26.31 15.24 -35.54
CA THR A 514 -25.65 16.46 -35.04
C THR A 514 -25.89 17.62 -36.02
N ALA A 515 -26.34 18.78 -35.51
CA ALA A 515 -26.51 19.97 -36.34
C ALA A 515 -25.19 20.40 -36.99
N SER A 516 -25.18 20.54 -38.32
CA SER A 516 -23.99 20.90 -39.11
C SER A 516 -23.33 22.20 -38.66
N LYS A 517 -21.99 22.29 -38.76
CA LYS A 517 -21.18 23.50 -38.51
C LYS A 517 -21.72 24.75 -39.24
N LYS A 518 -22.41 24.59 -40.38
CA LYS A 518 -23.08 25.69 -41.12
C LYS A 518 -24.22 26.36 -40.32
N CYS A 519 -24.97 25.60 -39.51
CA CYS A 519 -25.97 26.17 -38.60
C CYS A 519 -25.31 26.92 -37.43
N GLN A 520 -24.14 26.48 -36.99
CA GLN A 520 -23.41 27.07 -35.87
C GLN A 520 -22.72 28.40 -36.22
N SER A 521 -22.24 28.58 -37.46
CA SER A 521 -21.72 29.88 -37.93
C SER A 521 -22.82 30.95 -38.04
N GLY A 522 -24.05 30.54 -38.33
CA GLY A 522 -25.22 31.44 -38.29
C GLY A 522 -25.52 31.92 -36.87
N ILE A 523 -25.43 31.04 -35.89
CA ILE A 523 -25.70 31.36 -34.47
C ILE A 523 -24.58 32.22 -33.85
N LYS A 524 -23.30 31.98 -34.20
CA LYS A 524 -22.17 32.81 -33.73
C LYS A 524 -22.15 34.22 -34.35
N LYS A 525 -22.67 34.41 -35.57
CA LYS A 525 -22.87 35.73 -36.19
C LYS A 525 -24.10 36.49 -35.66
N LEU A 526 -24.93 35.84 -34.86
CA LEU A 526 -26.13 36.41 -34.21
C LEU A 526 -25.86 36.90 -32.78
N GLY A 527 -24.59 37.12 -32.43
CA GLY A 527 -24.22 37.92 -31.26
C GLY A 527 -24.41 39.41 -31.57
N SER A 528 -25.20 40.08 -30.73
CA SER A 528 -25.53 41.52 -30.71
C SER A 528 -26.28 42.08 -31.94
N GLY A 529 -27.60 41.88 -31.99
CA GLY A 529 -28.46 42.72 -32.84
C GLY A 529 -29.72 42.04 -33.35
N VAL A 530 -30.83 42.26 -32.63
CA VAL A 530 -32.22 42.26 -33.14
C VAL A 530 -32.84 40.93 -33.60
N LYS A 531 -33.93 40.59 -32.91
CA LYS A 531 -35.02 39.69 -33.31
C LYS A 531 -35.42 39.89 -34.78
N LYS A 532 -34.94 39.04 -35.70
CA LYS A 532 -35.59 38.72 -37.00
C LYS A 532 -34.83 37.54 -37.64
N GLY A 533 -35.17 36.33 -37.22
CA GLY A 533 -34.51 35.11 -37.69
C GLY A 533 -35.28 33.84 -37.34
N ALA A 534 -36.61 33.90 -37.28
CA ALA A 534 -37.49 32.77 -36.98
C ALA A 534 -37.84 31.90 -38.21
N SER A 535 -37.13 32.01 -39.34
CA SER A 535 -37.51 31.30 -40.58
C SER A 535 -36.83 29.94 -40.78
N VAL A 536 -35.78 29.61 -40.04
CA VAL A 536 -35.07 28.31 -40.22
C VAL A 536 -35.47 27.27 -39.18
N VAL A 537 -35.91 27.70 -38.00
CA VAL A 537 -36.45 26.82 -36.93
C VAL A 537 -37.87 26.32 -37.26
N TRP A 538 -38.53 26.93 -38.26
CA TRP A 538 -39.93 26.68 -38.63
C TRP A 538 -40.19 25.38 -39.41
N LYS A 539 -39.16 24.77 -40.02
CA LYS A 539 -39.35 23.61 -40.92
C LYS A 539 -39.42 22.24 -40.21
N CYS A 540 -39.10 22.16 -38.92
CA CYS A 540 -38.93 20.87 -38.22
C CYS A 540 -40.05 20.49 -37.22
N ILE A 541 -41.23 21.15 -37.26
CA ILE A 541 -42.35 20.81 -36.37
C ILE A 541 -43.45 20.05 -37.15
N ASP A 542 -44.02 19.01 -36.55
CA ASP A 542 -45.11 18.14 -37.07
C ASP A 542 -46.35 18.94 -37.55
N PRO A 543 -46.97 18.65 -38.73
CA PRO A 543 -48.04 19.46 -39.33
C PRO A 543 -49.27 19.66 -38.43
N GLY A 544 -49.67 18.65 -37.66
CA GLY A 544 -50.84 18.72 -36.75
C GLY A 544 -50.61 19.66 -35.56
N ARG A 545 -49.35 19.83 -35.11
CA ARG A 545 -48.95 20.81 -34.08
C ARG A 545 -48.87 22.23 -34.62
N ARG A 546 -48.65 22.41 -35.93
CA ARG A 546 -48.61 23.74 -36.57
C ARG A 546 -49.98 24.42 -36.50
N ALA A 547 -51.04 23.73 -36.92
CA ALA A 547 -52.36 24.34 -37.10
C ALA A 547 -53.00 24.85 -35.79
N SER A 548 -52.95 24.05 -34.72
CA SER A 548 -53.61 24.41 -33.45
C SER A 548 -52.87 25.50 -32.68
N VAL A 549 -51.54 25.50 -32.71
CA VAL A 549 -50.70 26.52 -32.06
C VAL A 549 -50.73 27.82 -32.85
N LEU A 550 -50.71 27.77 -34.19
CA LEU A 550 -50.90 28.96 -35.02
C LEU A 550 -52.27 29.59 -34.78
N LEU A 551 -53.37 28.83 -34.81
CA LEU A 551 -54.71 29.37 -34.54
C LEU A 551 -54.81 30.07 -33.18
N ALA A 552 -54.31 29.44 -32.12
CA ALA A 552 -54.35 30.01 -30.77
C ALA A 552 -53.50 31.30 -30.66
N ILE A 553 -52.32 31.32 -31.29
CA ILE A 553 -51.45 32.50 -31.31
C ILE A 553 -52.08 33.60 -32.15
N THR A 554 -52.61 33.29 -33.34
CA THR A 554 -53.24 34.28 -34.23
C THR A 554 -54.42 34.95 -33.54
N VAL A 555 -55.31 34.17 -32.91
CA VAL A 555 -56.46 34.71 -32.16
C VAL A 555 -56.02 35.55 -30.97
N ALA A 556 -55.00 35.11 -30.21
CA ALA A 556 -54.49 35.90 -29.09
C ALA A 556 -53.83 37.21 -29.56
N THR A 557 -53.05 37.16 -30.64
CA THR A 557 -52.40 38.35 -31.20
C THR A 557 -53.39 39.32 -31.81
N THR A 558 -54.45 38.85 -32.48
CA THR A 558 -55.49 39.73 -33.02
C THR A 558 -56.26 40.41 -31.88
N ILE A 559 -56.66 39.69 -30.84
CA ILE A 559 -57.33 40.26 -29.66
C ILE A 559 -56.43 41.30 -28.97
N ILE A 560 -55.15 40.99 -28.74
CA ILE A 560 -54.21 41.93 -28.12
C ILE A 560 -54.02 43.16 -29.00
N THR A 561 -53.84 42.99 -30.31
CA THR A 561 -53.67 44.13 -31.23
C THR A 561 -54.92 45.02 -31.28
N MET A 562 -56.13 44.44 -31.34
CA MET A 562 -57.37 45.21 -31.32
C MET A 562 -57.54 45.97 -30.01
N VAL A 563 -57.29 45.33 -28.86
CA VAL A 563 -57.39 45.98 -27.54
C VAL A 563 -56.36 47.11 -27.39
N THR A 564 -55.12 46.90 -27.86
CA THR A 564 -54.09 47.96 -27.83
C THR A 564 -54.40 49.12 -28.77
N LEU A 565 -54.99 48.85 -29.94
CA LEU A 565 -55.37 49.89 -30.90
C LEU A 565 -56.56 50.71 -30.38
N SER A 566 -57.56 50.06 -29.77
CA SER A 566 -58.70 50.73 -29.13
C SER A 566 -58.27 51.55 -27.90
N CYS A 567 -57.26 51.11 -27.15
CA CYS A 567 -56.63 51.95 -26.11
C CYS A 567 -55.90 53.16 -26.70
N PHE A 568 -55.16 52.98 -27.80
CA PHE A 568 -54.45 54.07 -28.46
C PHE A 568 -55.39 55.12 -29.07
N GLN A 569 -56.58 54.70 -29.52
CA GLN A 569 -57.64 55.58 -30.02
C GLN A 569 -58.48 56.22 -28.89
N GLY A 570 -58.13 55.99 -27.62
CA GLY A 570 -58.82 56.57 -26.47
C GLY A 570 -60.21 55.98 -26.19
N GLN A 571 -60.61 54.91 -26.87
CA GLN A 571 -61.93 54.29 -26.76
C GLN A 571 -62.06 53.39 -25.53
N ILE A 572 -60.94 52.98 -24.91
CA ILE A 572 -60.91 52.12 -23.72
C ILE A 572 -59.91 52.69 -22.72
N ALA A 573 -60.33 52.93 -21.48
CA ALA A 573 -59.45 53.36 -20.41
C ALA A 573 -58.39 52.29 -20.10
N ILE A 574 -57.15 52.70 -19.89
CA ILE A 574 -55.98 51.82 -19.68
C ILE A 574 -56.23 50.81 -18.53
N GLY A 575 -57.00 51.20 -17.51
CA GLY A 575 -57.38 50.34 -16.39
C GLY A 575 -58.25 49.13 -16.78
N ALA A 576 -59.01 49.20 -17.87
CA ALA A 576 -59.86 48.11 -18.35
C ALA A 576 -59.16 47.18 -19.37
N ALA A 577 -58.10 47.64 -20.03
CA ALA A 577 -57.38 46.86 -21.04
C ALA A 577 -56.36 45.87 -20.44
N LEU A 578 -55.72 46.24 -19.33
CA LEU A 578 -54.72 45.39 -18.66
C LEU A 578 -55.29 44.04 -18.17
N PRO A 579 -56.51 43.98 -17.56
CA PRO A 579 -57.13 42.72 -17.17
C PRO A 579 -57.47 41.82 -18.36
N ILE A 580 -57.92 42.39 -19.49
CA ILE A 580 -58.31 41.62 -20.69
C ILE A 580 -57.09 40.96 -21.34
N ILE A 581 -55.97 41.70 -21.43
CA ILE A 581 -54.70 41.17 -21.95
C ILE A 581 -54.16 40.09 -21.00
N ALA A 582 -54.26 40.28 -19.69
CA ALA A 582 -53.83 39.30 -18.69
C ALA A 582 -54.68 38.00 -18.75
N ILE A 583 -56.00 38.11 -18.84
CA ILE A 583 -56.92 36.96 -18.94
C ILE A 583 -56.68 36.18 -20.25
N THR A 584 -56.42 36.87 -21.36
CA THR A 584 -56.11 36.23 -22.65
C THR A 584 -54.76 35.47 -22.61
N GLY A 585 -53.77 36.01 -21.89
CA GLY A 585 -52.50 35.33 -21.60
C GLY A 585 -52.66 34.11 -20.67
N VAL A 586 -53.57 34.18 -19.70
CA VAL A 586 -53.84 33.05 -18.78
C VAL A 586 -54.64 31.94 -19.47
N LEU A 587 -55.59 32.27 -20.34
CA LEU A 587 -56.38 31.26 -21.08
C LEU A 587 -55.54 30.48 -22.11
N THR A 588 -54.60 31.15 -22.78
CA THR A 588 -53.65 30.50 -23.72
C THR A 588 -52.66 29.59 -22.99
N THR A 589 -52.21 29.98 -21.80
CA THR A 589 -51.33 29.15 -20.96
C THR A 589 -52.08 28.01 -20.27
N GLN A 590 -53.33 28.20 -19.82
CA GLN A 590 -54.18 27.13 -19.29
C GLN A 590 -54.58 26.10 -20.36
N GLN A 591 -54.89 26.51 -21.59
CA GLN A 591 -55.15 25.56 -22.67
C GLN A 591 -53.90 24.75 -23.03
N SER A 592 -52.73 25.38 -23.06
CA SER A 592 -51.44 24.70 -23.24
C SER A 592 -51.17 23.67 -22.13
N LYS A 593 -51.47 24.03 -20.87
CA LYS A 593 -51.33 23.13 -19.70
C LYS A 593 -52.33 21.96 -19.75
N LYS A 594 -53.60 22.22 -20.04
CA LYS A 594 -54.66 21.20 -20.17
C LYS A 594 -54.38 20.22 -21.33
N TYR A 595 -53.71 20.69 -22.39
CA TYR A 595 -53.28 19.84 -23.51
C TYR A 595 -52.05 18.98 -23.16
N LYS A 596 -51.12 19.52 -22.37
CA LYS A 596 -49.97 18.79 -21.83
C LYS A 596 -50.41 17.69 -20.86
N ASP A 597 -51.37 17.99 -19.99
CA ASP A 597 -51.93 17.02 -19.03
C ASP A 597 -52.73 15.91 -19.74
N ARG A 598 -53.46 16.22 -20.82
CA ARG A 598 -54.10 15.20 -21.69
C ARG A 598 -53.10 14.31 -22.42
N GLN A 599 -51.93 14.83 -22.83
CA GLN A 599 -50.87 14.00 -23.41
C GLN A 599 -50.23 13.09 -22.36
N ILE A 600 -49.99 13.60 -21.15
CA ILE A 600 -49.46 12.79 -20.05
C ILE A 600 -50.43 11.66 -19.70
N ASN A 601 -51.73 11.95 -19.60
CA ASN A 601 -52.76 10.92 -19.35
C ASN A 601 -52.88 9.89 -20.49
N ARG A 602 -52.73 10.28 -21.76
CA ARG A 602 -52.70 9.32 -22.89
C ARG A 602 -51.45 8.45 -22.88
N SER A 603 -50.31 9.00 -22.49
CA SER A 603 -49.05 8.25 -22.34
C SER A 603 -49.13 7.28 -21.16
N ILE A 604 -49.77 7.68 -20.05
CA ILE A 604 -50.03 6.81 -18.89
C ILE A 604 -51.03 5.70 -19.25
N GLN A 605 -52.12 6.01 -19.97
CA GLN A 605 -53.07 4.99 -20.45
C GLN A 605 -52.43 3.99 -21.42
N LYS A 606 -51.56 4.44 -22.33
CA LYS A 606 -50.78 3.54 -23.21
C LYS A 606 -49.81 2.66 -22.42
N ALA A 607 -49.17 3.20 -21.38
CA ALA A 607 -48.29 2.44 -20.51
C ALA A 607 -49.05 1.44 -19.61
N GLN A 608 -50.33 1.71 -19.29
CA GLN A 608 -51.21 0.78 -18.58
C GLN A 608 -51.85 -0.29 -19.47
N LEU A 609 -51.99 -0.03 -20.78
CA LEU A 609 -52.44 -1.01 -21.78
C LEU A 609 -51.32 -1.95 -22.28
N LEU A 610 -50.06 -1.58 -22.03
CA LEU A 610 -48.86 -2.38 -22.36
C LEU A 610 -48.32 -3.19 -21.17
N LYS A 611 -48.94 -3.05 -19.99
CA LYS A 611 -48.79 -3.91 -18.82
C LYS A 611 -49.99 -4.83 -18.74
#